data_AF-A0A9X1D5N8-F1
#
_entry.id   AF-A0A9X1D5N8-F1
#
_cell.length_a   1.000
_cell.length_b   1.000
_cell.length_c   1.000
_cell.angle_alpha   90.00
_cell.angle_beta   90.00
_cell.angle_gamma   90.00
#
_symmetry.space_group_name_H-M   'P 1'
#
loop_
_entity.id
_entity.type
_entity.pdbx_description
1 polymer ?
#
loop_
_entity_poly.entity_id
_entity_poly.type
_entity_poly.pdbx_seq_one_letter_code
_entity_poly.pdbx_strand_id
1 'polypeptide(L)'
;MISHTSAARNVAAFQHRCNDGQMVIATPDPDYVYLLTDAKGKKRIREILTERGLTSYMNDTKWRELCRGMYQLPFPPAYQVKYVHQAPETHELEYAPAYFGDWARTHEASLGLHIEWIRIAPRYTEHRGLLVSPVIQDCSSELIALLTRIHVPFIEQDSFVVIYGHGSASTPI
;
A
#
# COMPACT_ATOMS: atom_id res chain seq x y z
N MET A 1 -19.34 -37.70 35.92
CA MET A 1 -19.14 -36.49 36.74
C MET A 1 -18.59 -35.40 35.84
N ILE A 2 -19.32 -34.29 35.80
CA ILE A 2 -18.94 -32.93 35.42
C ILE A 2 -18.57 -32.68 33.94
N SER A 3 -19.50 -31.99 33.30
CA SER A 3 -19.49 -31.24 32.05
C SER A 3 -18.31 -30.26 31.90
N HIS A 4 -17.94 -29.92 30.66
CA HIS A 4 -17.95 -28.53 30.21
C HIS A 4 -18.00 -28.41 28.68
N THR A 5 -18.96 -27.59 28.28
CA THR A 5 -19.38 -27.13 26.96
C THR A 5 -18.38 -26.13 26.35
N SER A 6 -18.17 -26.15 25.03
CA SER A 6 -18.60 -25.06 24.13
C SER A 6 -17.82 -25.02 22.81
N ALA A 7 -18.57 -24.72 21.76
CA ALA A 7 -18.23 -24.66 20.35
C ALA A 7 -17.41 -23.43 19.94
N ALA A 8 -16.65 -23.58 18.86
CA ALA A 8 -16.45 -22.55 17.82
C ALA A 8 -15.94 -23.29 16.55
N ARG A 9 -16.84 -23.64 15.63
CA ARG A 9 -17.24 -22.87 14.44
C ARG A 9 -16.20 -22.93 13.31
N ASN A 10 -16.49 -23.84 12.38
CA ASN A 10 -16.33 -23.75 10.92
C ASN A 10 -15.28 -22.77 10.39
N VAL A 11 -14.19 -23.35 9.89
CA VAL A 11 -13.38 -22.79 8.81
C VAL A 11 -14.22 -22.88 7.54
N ALA A 12 -14.98 -21.83 7.24
CA ALA A 12 -15.68 -21.69 5.97
C ALA A 12 -15.77 -20.20 5.60
N ALA A 13 -14.89 -19.77 4.69
CA ALA A 13 -15.19 -18.73 3.71
C ALA A 13 -14.05 -18.67 2.67
N PHE A 14 -13.95 -19.72 1.85
CA PHE A 14 -13.40 -19.58 0.51
C PHE A 14 -14.60 -19.56 -0.45
N GLN A 15 -14.55 -18.65 -1.43
CA GLN A 15 -15.49 -18.45 -2.53
C GLN A 15 -16.89 -17.92 -2.16
N HIS A 16 -17.11 -16.62 -2.41
CA HIS A 16 -18.41 -16.17 -2.86
C HIS A 16 -18.37 -15.91 -4.36
N ARG A 17 -19.18 -16.68 -5.09
CA ARG A 17 -19.58 -16.42 -6.47
C ARG A 17 -20.17 -15.02 -6.59
N CYS A 18 -19.75 -14.31 -7.63
CA CYS A 18 -20.33 -13.06 -8.08
C CYS A 18 -21.82 -13.25 -8.39
N ASN A 19 -22.65 -12.41 -7.81
CA ASN A 19 -23.91 -11.99 -8.43
C ASN A 19 -24.13 -10.53 -8.03
N ASP A 20 -24.41 -9.72 -9.03
CA ASP A 20 -24.68 -8.28 -8.99
C ASP A 20 -23.46 -7.38 -8.82
N GLY A 21 -23.22 -6.54 -9.84
CA GLY A 21 -22.07 -5.66 -10.01
C GLY A 21 -21.99 -4.52 -9.00
N GLN A 22 -21.83 -4.85 -7.72
CA GLN A 22 -21.45 -3.93 -6.66
C GLN A 22 -19.98 -4.19 -6.30
N MET A 23 -19.13 -3.19 -6.56
CA MET A 23 -17.80 -3.16 -5.97
C MET A 23 -17.95 -3.15 -4.46
N VAL A 24 -17.60 -4.26 -3.82
CA VAL A 24 -17.40 -4.30 -2.37
C VAL A 24 -16.11 -3.54 -2.12
N ILE A 25 -16.21 -2.23 -1.89
CA ILE A 25 -15.10 -1.47 -1.33
C ILE A 25 -14.86 -2.10 0.04
N ALA A 26 -13.79 -2.86 0.18
CA ALA A 26 -13.29 -3.25 1.49
C ALA A 26 -12.97 -1.94 2.24
N THR A 27 -13.93 -1.50 3.06
CA THR A 27 -13.68 -0.49 4.07
C THR A 27 -12.60 -1.09 4.97
N PRO A 28 -11.47 -0.38 5.19
CA PRO A 28 -10.51 -0.81 6.17
C PRO A 28 -11.27 -1.00 7.49
N ASP A 29 -10.95 -2.05 8.21
CA ASP A 29 -11.46 -2.24 9.57
C ASP A 29 -11.21 -0.94 10.36
N PRO A 30 -12.28 -0.24 10.81
CA PRO A 30 -12.12 1.04 11.49
C PRO A 30 -11.21 0.91 12.72
N ASP A 31 -11.19 -0.25 13.38
CA ASP A 31 -10.33 -0.50 14.54
C ASP A 31 -8.83 -0.43 14.18
N TYR A 32 -8.46 -0.76 12.92
CA TYR A 32 -7.07 -0.68 12.45
C TYR A 32 -6.56 0.74 12.28
N VAL A 33 -7.43 1.66 11.85
CA VAL A 33 -7.09 3.09 11.70
C VAL A 33 -6.96 3.77 13.07
N TYR A 34 -7.79 3.38 14.05
CA TYR A 34 -7.70 3.90 15.41
C TYR A 34 -6.45 3.42 16.17
N LEU A 35 -5.98 2.18 15.94
CA LEU A 35 -4.83 1.60 16.62
C LEU A 35 -3.48 2.33 16.38
N LEU A 36 -3.30 2.99 15.24
CA LEU A 36 -2.05 3.67 14.91
C LEU A 36 -2.06 5.17 15.21
N THR A 37 -3.22 5.73 15.60
CA THR A 37 -3.37 7.15 15.93
C THR A 37 -3.20 7.45 17.42
N ASP A 38 -3.40 6.46 18.29
CA ASP A 38 -3.16 6.60 19.74
C ASP A 38 -1.65 6.60 20.10
N ALA A 39 -1.31 7.15 21.26
CA ALA A 39 0.07 7.26 21.71
C ALA A 39 0.76 5.89 21.88
N LYS A 40 -0.01 4.84 22.16
CA LYS A 40 0.47 3.48 22.40
C LYS A 40 0.91 2.83 21.10
N GLY A 41 0.10 2.93 20.04
CA GLY A 41 0.43 2.47 18.69
C GLY A 41 1.67 3.17 18.15
N LYS A 42 1.73 4.51 18.24
CA LYS A 42 2.92 5.26 17.83
C LYS A 42 4.18 4.85 18.60
N LYS A 43 4.06 4.61 19.91
CA LYS A 43 5.17 4.10 20.72
C LYS A 43 5.60 2.70 20.26
N ARG A 44 4.65 1.80 20.02
CA ARG A 44 4.94 0.44 19.57
C ARG A 44 5.64 0.42 18.21
N ILE A 45 5.22 1.27 17.27
CA ILE A 45 5.91 1.40 15.98
C ILE A 45 7.36 1.86 16.17
N ARG A 46 7.61 2.86 17.03
CA ARG A 46 8.98 3.31 17.33
C ARG A 46 9.85 2.24 17.96
N GLU A 47 9.29 1.40 18.84
CA GLU A 47 9.98 0.24 19.40
C GLU A 47 10.39 -0.73 18.28
N ILE A 48 9.45 -1.11 17.41
CA ILE A 48 9.72 -2.02 16.27
C ILE A 48 10.80 -1.46 15.35
N LEU A 49 10.74 -0.16 15.02
CA LEU A 49 11.75 0.51 14.20
C LEU A 49 13.14 0.43 14.86
N THR A 50 13.21 0.67 16.17
CA THR A 50 14.45 0.62 16.94
C THR A 50 15.01 -0.80 17.02
N GLU A 51 14.17 -1.78 17.36
CA GLU A 51 14.51 -3.21 17.46
C GLU A 51 15.06 -3.75 16.12
N ARG A 52 14.51 -3.28 15.00
CA ARG A 52 14.92 -3.69 13.65
C ARG A 52 16.02 -2.82 13.05
N GLY A 53 16.47 -1.76 13.72
CA GLY A 53 17.47 -0.82 13.20
C GLY A 53 17.00 -0.06 11.95
N LEU A 54 15.70 0.20 11.82
CA LEU A 54 15.11 0.93 10.71
C LEU A 54 15.07 2.43 10.99
N THR A 55 15.45 3.22 9.99
CA THR A 55 15.47 4.69 10.04
C THR A 55 14.53 5.26 8.98
N SER A 56 13.95 6.44 9.25
CA SER A 56 13.04 7.09 8.31
C SER A 56 13.81 7.75 7.17
N TYR A 57 13.44 7.45 5.93
CA TYR A 57 13.95 8.15 4.73
C TYR A 57 13.00 9.23 4.24
N MET A 58 11.76 9.18 4.71
CA MET A 58 10.69 10.12 4.36
C MET A 58 10.31 10.97 5.58
N ASN A 59 9.72 12.13 5.30
CA ASN A 59 9.11 12.97 6.32
C ASN A 59 7.66 13.29 5.92
N ASP A 60 6.92 13.82 6.89
CA ASP A 60 5.52 14.24 6.77
C ASP A 60 5.22 15.08 5.52
N THR A 61 6.10 16.02 5.19
CA THR A 61 5.93 16.88 4.01
C THR A 61 6.07 16.10 2.72
N LYS A 62 7.13 15.29 2.59
CA LYS A 62 7.33 14.45 1.40
C LYS A 62 6.20 13.46 1.21
N TRP A 63 5.65 12.90 2.29
CA TRP A 63 4.48 12.01 2.21
C TRP A 63 3.24 12.73 1.67
N ARG A 64 2.94 13.93 2.17
CA ARG A 64 1.82 14.72 1.64
C ARG A 64 2.01 15.11 0.18
N GLU A 65 3.23 15.51 -0.19
CA GLU A 65 3.55 15.86 -1.57
C GLU A 65 3.48 14.66 -2.51
N LEU A 66 3.92 13.48 -2.04
CA LEU A 66 3.77 12.22 -2.76
C LEU A 66 2.31 11.92 -3.03
N CYS A 67 1.47 11.83 -2.00
CA CYS A 67 0.05 11.50 -2.15
C CYS A 67 -0.68 12.51 -3.03
N ARG A 68 -0.41 13.81 -2.86
CA ARG A 68 -0.96 14.86 -3.73
C ARG A 68 -0.50 14.70 -5.18
N GLY A 69 0.78 14.40 -5.37
CA GLY A 69 1.39 14.24 -6.69
C GLY A 69 0.85 13.05 -7.47
N MET A 70 0.52 11.95 -6.80
CA MET A 70 -0.03 10.75 -7.45
C MET A 70 -1.35 11.01 -8.15
N TYR A 71 -2.20 11.90 -7.61
CA TYR A 71 -3.44 12.33 -8.26
C TYR A 71 -3.23 13.33 -9.40
N GLN A 72 -2.01 13.81 -9.64
CA GLN A 72 -1.67 14.68 -10.76
C GLN A 72 -1.09 13.92 -11.95
N LEU A 73 -0.84 12.62 -11.80
CA LEU A 73 -0.40 11.74 -12.88
C LEU A 73 -1.57 11.45 -13.83
N PRO A 74 -1.31 10.97 -15.07
CA PRO A 74 -2.37 10.57 -16.01
C PRO A 74 -3.42 9.63 -15.41
N PHE A 75 -2.98 8.76 -14.48
CA PHE A 75 -3.82 7.96 -13.60
C PHE A 75 -3.10 7.74 -12.26
N PRO A 76 -3.81 7.55 -11.14
CA PRO A 76 -3.20 7.22 -9.86
C PRO A 76 -2.70 5.77 -9.88
N PRO A 77 -1.38 5.54 -9.87
CA PRO A 77 -0.81 4.20 -10.06
C PRO A 77 -1.23 3.25 -8.95
N ALA A 78 -1.48 1.98 -9.28
CA ALA A 78 -1.66 0.93 -8.29
C ALA A 78 -0.38 0.70 -7.49
N TYR A 79 -0.51 0.28 -6.24
CA TYR A 79 0.63 0.02 -5.38
C TYR A 79 0.36 -1.11 -4.39
N GLN A 80 1.45 -1.68 -3.90
CA GLN A 80 1.49 -2.56 -2.75
C GLN A 80 2.31 -1.89 -1.66
N VAL A 81 1.86 -2.01 -0.42
CA VAL A 81 2.51 -1.42 0.75
C VAL A 81 2.98 -2.52 1.69
N LYS A 82 4.18 -2.34 2.22
CA LYS A 82 4.69 -3.12 3.34
C LYS A 82 4.75 -2.24 4.57
N TYR A 83 4.07 -2.67 5.61
CA TYR A 83 4.14 -2.03 6.92
C TYR A 83 5.18 -2.69 7.83
N VAL A 84 5.82 -1.90 8.68
CA VAL A 84 6.91 -2.32 9.57
C VAL A 84 6.48 -3.35 10.62
N HIS A 85 5.19 -3.40 10.94
CA HIS A 85 4.61 -4.24 11.99
C HIS A 85 3.86 -5.47 11.44
N GLN A 86 3.84 -5.65 10.12
CA GLN A 86 3.13 -6.76 9.47
C GLN A 86 4.11 -7.65 8.71
N ALA A 87 3.74 -8.90 8.44
CA ALA A 87 4.42 -9.73 7.45
C ALA A 87 4.19 -9.17 6.03
N PRO A 88 5.04 -9.48 5.04
CA PRO A 88 4.78 -9.04 3.67
C PRO A 88 3.44 -9.63 3.20
N GLU A 89 2.65 -8.83 2.52
CA GLU A 89 1.45 -9.36 1.87
C GLU A 89 1.84 -10.45 0.87
N THR A 90 1.02 -11.50 0.79
CA THR A 90 1.29 -12.65 -0.08
C THR A 90 0.79 -12.44 -1.51
N HIS A 91 -0.08 -11.45 -1.73
CA HIS A 91 -0.56 -11.12 -3.06
C HIS A 91 0.50 -10.31 -3.80
N GLU A 92 0.91 -10.75 -4.98
CA GLU A 92 1.89 -10.01 -5.79
C GLU A 92 1.20 -8.89 -6.57
N LEU A 93 1.84 -7.73 -6.60
CA LEU A 93 1.39 -6.62 -7.44
C LEU A 93 1.59 -6.98 -8.92
N GLU A 94 0.50 -6.97 -9.69
CA GLU A 94 0.54 -7.25 -11.12
C GLU A 94 1.35 -6.20 -11.90
N TYR A 95 1.94 -6.58 -13.03
CA TYR A 95 2.74 -5.67 -13.88
C TYR A 95 1.94 -4.47 -14.39
N ALA A 96 0.68 -4.68 -14.77
CA ALA A 96 -0.25 -3.65 -15.23
C ALA A 96 -1.66 -3.93 -14.67
N PRO A 97 -1.94 -3.55 -13.41
CA PRO A 97 -3.21 -3.84 -12.77
C PRO A 97 -4.38 -3.18 -13.51
N ALA A 98 -5.57 -3.80 -13.44
CA ALA A 98 -6.81 -3.24 -13.97
C ALA A 98 -7.53 -2.31 -12.96
N TYR A 99 -6.84 -1.87 -11.92
CA TYR A 99 -7.35 -0.98 -10.88
C TYR A 99 -6.34 0.15 -10.59
N PHE A 100 -6.82 1.21 -9.92
CA PHE A 100 -6.00 2.34 -9.50
C PHE A 100 -5.63 2.24 -8.02
N GLY A 101 -4.53 2.91 -7.65
CA GLY A 101 -4.14 3.03 -6.25
C GLY A 101 -5.00 4.07 -5.52
N ASP A 102 -5.38 3.75 -4.27
CA ASP A 102 -6.00 4.72 -3.37
C ASP A 102 -4.91 5.47 -2.59
N TRP A 103 -4.51 6.63 -3.10
CA TRP A 103 -3.50 7.50 -2.50
C TRP A 103 -4.11 8.53 -1.51
N ALA A 104 -5.42 8.53 -1.31
CA ALA A 104 -6.13 9.41 -0.38
C ALA A 104 -6.25 8.79 1.02
N ARG A 105 -6.06 7.47 1.15
CA ARG A 105 -6.22 6.72 2.41
C ARG A 105 -5.09 6.88 3.44
N THR A 106 -4.01 7.57 3.12
CA THR A 106 -2.97 7.90 4.12
C THR A 106 -3.45 9.05 5.01
N HIS A 107 -4.28 8.75 6.01
CA HIS A 107 -4.71 9.73 7.00
C HIS A 107 -3.51 10.55 7.49
N GLU A 108 -3.68 11.87 7.52
CA GLU A 108 -2.71 12.89 7.96
C GLU A 108 -2.18 12.65 9.38
N ALA A 109 -2.81 11.76 10.16
CA ALA A 109 -2.34 11.35 11.47
C ALA A 109 -1.22 10.29 11.46
N SER A 110 -0.99 9.64 10.31
CA SER A 110 -0.10 8.48 10.17
C SER A 110 1.08 8.64 9.23
N LEU A 111 1.05 9.61 8.29
CA LEU A 111 2.14 10.16 7.45
C LEU A 111 3.33 9.21 7.20
N GLY A 112 3.03 7.95 6.85
CA GLY A 112 4.01 6.90 6.60
C GLY A 112 4.87 6.42 7.78
N LEU A 113 4.55 6.78 9.03
CA LEU A 113 5.29 6.37 10.25
C LEU A 113 5.52 4.86 10.36
N HIS A 114 4.62 4.08 9.78
CA HIS A 114 4.60 2.62 9.85
C HIS A 114 4.83 1.96 8.49
N ILE A 115 5.12 2.74 7.45
CA ILE A 115 5.40 2.24 6.10
C ILE A 115 6.89 1.92 6.01
N GLU A 116 7.20 0.68 5.68
CA GLU A 116 8.56 0.24 5.37
C GLU A 116 8.87 0.61 3.92
N TRP A 117 8.08 0.11 2.97
CA TRP A 117 8.19 0.45 1.56
C TRP A 117 6.84 0.42 0.84
N ILE A 118 6.79 1.10 -0.30
CA ILE A 118 5.69 1.08 -1.26
C ILE A 118 6.26 0.67 -2.62
N ARG A 119 5.71 -0.39 -3.22
CA ARG A 119 6.00 -0.83 -4.58
C ARG A 119 4.87 -0.36 -5.48
N ILE A 120 5.21 0.37 -6.54
CA ILE A 120 4.25 1.07 -7.40
C ILE A 120 4.30 0.45 -8.79
N ALA A 121 3.13 0.13 -9.34
CA ALA A 121 2.95 -0.28 -10.73
C ALA A 121 2.60 0.97 -11.56
N PRO A 122 3.54 1.56 -12.32
CA PRO A 122 3.28 2.77 -13.11
C PRO A 122 2.44 2.50 -14.37
N ARG A 123 1.84 1.31 -14.47
CA ARG A 123 1.07 0.84 -15.63
C ARG A 123 -0.33 0.48 -15.22
N TYR A 124 -1.25 0.65 -16.15
CA TYR A 124 -2.66 0.33 -15.97
C TYR A 124 -3.20 -0.38 -17.20
N THR A 125 -3.95 -1.45 -16.98
CA THR A 125 -4.67 -2.14 -18.06
C THR A 125 -6.04 -1.51 -18.25
N GLU A 126 -6.21 -0.81 -19.37
CA GLU A 126 -7.46 -0.18 -19.78
C GLU A 126 -8.30 -1.18 -20.60
N HIS A 127 -9.43 -1.61 -20.04
CA HIS A 127 -10.40 -2.43 -20.76
C HIS A 127 -11.36 -1.56 -21.58
N ARG A 128 -11.33 -1.69 -22.91
CA ARG A 128 -12.16 -0.90 -23.85
C ARG A 128 -13.43 -1.62 -24.31
N GLY A 129 -13.84 -2.66 -23.59
CA GLY A 129 -14.95 -3.55 -23.94
C GLY A 129 -14.53 -5.03 -23.96
N LEU A 130 -15.50 -5.95 -23.94
CA LEU A 130 -15.24 -7.39 -23.81
C LEU A 130 -14.53 -8.03 -25.02
N LEU A 131 -14.72 -7.47 -26.21
CA LEU A 131 -14.18 -8.02 -27.48
C LEU A 131 -12.99 -7.24 -28.03
N VAL A 132 -12.55 -6.18 -27.33
CA VAL A 132 -11.41 -5.36 -27.73
C VAL A 132 -10.25 -5.71 -26.83
N SER A 133 -9.08 -6.00 -27.42
CA SER A 133 -7.87 -6.26 -26.66
C SER A 133 -7.57 -5.09 -25.71
N PRO A 134 -7.28 -5.35 -24.43
CA PRO A 134 -6.91 -4.30 -23.49
C PRO A 134 -5.67 -3.54 -23.95
N VAL A 135 -5.60 -2.26 -23.57
CA VAL A 135 -4.44 -1.41 -23.84
C VAL A 135 -3.73 -1.12 -22.53
N ILE A 136 -2.41 -1.24 -22.52
CA ILE A 136 -1.59 -0.85 -21.38
C ILE A 136 -1.27 0.63 -21.51
N GLN A 137 -1.68 1.39 -20.49
CA GLN A 137 -1.25 2.76 -20.27
C GLN A 137 -0.03 2.74 -19.36
N ASP A 138 0.94 3.64 -19.60
CA ASP A 138 2.18 3.73 -18.82
C ASP A 138 2.44 5.20 -18.45
N CYS A 139 2.64 5.47 -17.15
CA CYS A 139 2.96 6.78 -16.60
C CYS A 139 4.33 6.80 -15.90
N SER A 140 5.24 5.87 -16.23
CA SER A 140 6.55 5.73 -15.58
C SER A 140 7.35 7.02 -15.65
N SER A 141 7.35 7.69 -16.80
CA SER A 141 8.10 8.94 -17.01
C SER A 141 7.58 10.07 -16.13
N GLU A 142 6.26 10.21 -16.03
CA GLU A 142 5.57 11.21 -15.20
C GLU A 142 5.76 10.92 -13.71
N LEU A 143 5.71 9.64 -13.32
CA LEU A 143 5.97 9.21 -11.95
C LEU A 143 7.42 9.52 -11.55
N ILE A 144 8.40 9.15 -12.37
CA ILE A 144 9.82 9.44 -12.10
C ILE A 144 10.03 10.95 -12.00
N ALA A 145 9.50 11.72 -12.95
CA ALA A 145 9.59 13.18 -12.92
C ALA A 145 8.97 13.79 -11.65
N LEU A 146 7.82 13.25 -11.20
CA LEU A 146 7.20 13.64 -9.94
C LEU A 146 8.14 13.37 -8.77
N LEU A 147 8.63 12.14 -8.61
CA LEU A 147 9.46 11.72 -7.47
C LEU A 147 10.77 12.50 -7.40
N THR A 148 11.41 12.73 -8.55
CA THR A 148 12.61 13.58 -8.64
C THR A 148 12.32 15.01 -8.20
N ARG A 149 11.21 15.59 -8.65
CA ARG A 149 10.79 16.97 -8.31
C ARG A 149 10.53 17.15 -6.81
N ILE A 150 9.92 16.16 -6.15
CA ILE A 150 9.65 16.20 -4.71
C ILE A 150 10.78 15.61 -3.85
N HIS A 151 11.91 15.28 -4.47
CA HIS A 151 13.11 14.73 -3.82
C HIS A 151 12.82 13.49 -2.96
N VAL A 152 11.94 12.61 -3.46
CA VAL A 152 11.66 11.32 -2.85
C VAL A 152 12.62 10.30 -3.45
N PRO A 153 13.45 9.62 -2.63
CA PRO A 153 14.32 8.57 -3.13
C PRO A 153 13.50 7.36 -3.59
N PHE A 154 13.91 6.76 -4.70
CA PHE A 154 13.24 5.59 -5.26
C PHE A 154 14.24 4.67 -5.98
N ILE A 155 13.83 3.43 -6.17
CA ILE A 155 14.53 2.44 -6.99
C ILE A 155 13.59 1.97 -8.08
N GLU A 156 14.13 1.77 -9.28
CA GLU A 156 13.45 1.04 -10.34
C GLU A 156 13.83 -0.44 -10.25
N GLN A 157 12.86 -1.32 -10.04
CA GLN A 157 13.08 -2.75 -9.88
C GLN A 157 11.97 -3.56 -10.57
N ASP A 158 12.34 -4.48 -11.45
CA ASP A 158 11.42 -5.36 -12.19
C ASP A 158 10.28 -4.60 -12.91
N SER A 159 10.57 -3.40 -13.42
CA SER A 159 9.57 -2.48 -14.04
C SER A 159 8.60 -1.81 -13.06
N PHE A 160 8.82 -1.93 -11.76
CA PHE A 160 8.11 -1.20 -10.71
C PHE A 160 9.00 -0.08 -10.16
N VAL A 161 8.37 0.88 -9.49
CA VAL A 161 9.07 1.91 -8.72
C VAL A 161 8.86 1.64 -7.24
N VAL A 162 9.95 1.57 -6.48
CA VAL A 162 9.92 1.29 -5.04
C VAL A 162 10.37 2.52 -4.27
N ILE A 163 9.56 2.95 -3.30
CA ILE A 163 9.85 4.04 -2.37
C ILE A 163 9.94 3.46 -0.96
N TYR A 164 10.97 3.86 -0.21
CA TYR A 164 11.13 3.44 1.18
C TYR A 164 10.66 4.54 2.13
N GLY A 165 9.75 4.18 3.03
CA GLY A 165 9.43 4.99 4.19
C GLY A 165 10.49 4.83 5.27
N HIS A 166 10.82 3.59 5.57
CA HIS A 166 11.86 3.21 6.53
C HIS A 166 12.78 2.15 5.94
N GLY A 167 14.09 2.30 6.13
CA GLY A 167 15.10 1.37 5.67
C GLY A 167 16.25 1.22 6.67
N SER A 168 17.00 0.13 6.53
CA SER A 168 18.26 -0.08 7.26
C SER A 168 19.42 0.44 6.42
N ALA A 169 20.63 0.54 6.99
CA ALA A 169 21.81 0.98 6.24
C ALA A 169 22.15 0.12 5.00
N SER A 170 21.60 -1.08 4.90
CA SER A 170 21.77 -1.98 3.74
C SER A 170 20.64 -1.87 2.71
N THR A 171 19.62 -1.05 2.97
CA THR A 171 18.56 -0.79 1.99
C THR A 171 19.19 -0.07 0.80
N PRO A 172 19.03 -0.57 -0.44
CA PRO A 172 19.48 0.17 -1.60
C PRO A 172 18.66 1.46 -1.67
N ILE A 173 19.32 2.60 -1.87
CA ILE A 173 18.66 3.91 -2.02
C ILE A 173 19.38 4.69 -3.09
#